data_AF-A0A438J9L3-F1
#
_entry.id   AF-A0A438J9L3-F1
#
_cell.length_a   1.000
_cell.length_b   1.000
_cell.length_c   1.000
_cell.angle_alpha   90.00
_cell.angle_beta   90.00
_cell.angle_gamma   90.00
#
_symmetry.space_group_name_H-M   'P 1'
#
loop_
_entity.id
_entity.type
_entity.pdbx_description
1 polymer ?
#
loop_
_entity_poly.entity_id
_entity_poly.type
_entity_poly.pdbx_seq_one_letter_code
_entity_poly.pdbx_strand_id
1 'polypeptide(L)'
;MLQRLHNLEVLNVGRCSSVNEVFQLEGLDEENQAKRLRRLKEIELYDLPGLTHLWKENSKPGLDLQSLKSLEVLDCENLINLVPSSVSFQNLATLDVQSCGSLRSLISPSVAKSLVKLKTLKIGGSDMMEEVVASEGGEATYEITFYKLQHMELLYLPNLTSFSSGGYIFSFPSLEQMLVEECPKMKMFSPSLVTTPRLERIKVGDDEWPCQDDLNTTIHNSFINAHGNVEAEIVELGAG
;
A
#
# COMPACT_ATOMS: atom_id res chain seq x y z
N MET A 1 2.74 23.09 15.44
CA MET A 1 1.32 23.38 15.79
C MET A 1 0.61 22.27 16.58
N LEU A 2 1.02 20.99 16.52
CA LEU A 2 0.22 19.88 17.08
C LEU A 2 0.64 19.40 18.48
N GLN A 3 1.46 20.17 19.22
CA GLN A 3 2.04 19.76 20.52
C GLN A 3 1.03 19.59 21.67
N ARG A 4 -0.27 19.92 21.49
CA ARG A 4 -1.28 19.91 22.56
C ARG A 4 -2.45 18.94 22.35
N LEU A 5 -2.47 18.16 21.28
CA LEU A 5 -3.65 17.38 20.87
C LEU A 5 -3.73 15.97 21.49
N HIS A 6 -3.80 15.89 22.81
CA HIS A 6 -3.83 14.63 23.56
C HIS A 6 -5.20 13.92 23.58
N ASN A 7 -6.24 14.58 23.08
CA ASN A 7 -7.62 14.06 23.01
C ASN A 7 -8.16 13.95 21.58
N LEU A 8 -7.30 14.13 20.58
CA LEU A 8 -7.73 14.16 19.19
C LEU A 8 -8.12 12.76 18.72
N GLU A 9 -9.32 12.62 18.17
CA GLU A 9 -9.81 11.38 17.57
C GLU A 9 -9.79 11.42 16.05
N VAL A 10 -10.00 12.59 15.46
CA VAL A 10 -10.00 12.79 14.00
C VAL A 10 -9.05 13.94 13.69
N LEU A 11 -8.11 13.70 12.79
CA LEU A 11 -7.23 14.72 12.25
C LEU A 11 -7.52 14.88 10.76
N ASN A 12 -8.15 16.00 10.41
CA ASN A 12 -8.34 16.40 9.02
C ASN A 12 -7.47 17.64 8.74
N VAL A 13 -6.56 17.54 7.77
CA VAL A 13 -5.69 18.65 7.36
C VAL A 13 -5.69 18.70 5.85
N GLY A 14 -5.98 19.87 5.27
CA GLY A 14 -5.80 20.02 3.84
C GLY A 14 -5.69 21.43 3.33
N ARG A 15 -5.36 21.55 2.04
CA ARG A 15 -5.06 22.82 1.34
C ARG A 15 -4.03 23.65 2.09
N CYS A 16 -2.91 23.01 2.46
CA CYS A 16 -1.88 23.65 3.27
C CYS A 16 -0.47 23.38 2.73
N SER A 17 0.19 24.44 2.26
CA SER A 17 1.54 24.37 1.68
C SER A 17 2.68 24.38 2.71
N SER A 18 2.39 24.69 3.98
CA SER A 18 3.40 24.83 5.04
C SER A 18 3.59 23.56 5.88
N VAL A 19 2.74 22.56 5.70
CA VAL A 19 2.81 21.30 6.46
C VAL A 19 3.78 20.38 5.74
N ASN A 20 5.01 20.30 6.24
CA ASN A 20 5.98 19.33 5.75
C ASN A 20 5.86 17.99 6.47
N GLU A 21 5.35 18.02 7.71
CA GLU A 21 5.22 16.85 8.58
C GLU A 21 3.98 17.02 9.45
N VAL A 22 3.22 15.93 9.62
CA VAL A 22 2.00 15.96 10.45
C VAL A 22 2.36 15.83 11.92
N PHE A 23 3.21 14.88 12.30
CA PHE A 23 3.56 14.69 13.72
C PHE A 23 5.02 15.03 13.99
N GLN A 24 5.23 16.19 14.62
CA GLN A 24 6.49 16.54 15.26
C GLN A 24 6.56 15.84 16.63
N LEU A 25 7.26 14.70 16.65
CA LEU A 25 7.50 13.87 17.84
C LEU A 25 8.95 13.97 18.35
N GLU A 26 9.79 14.79 17.70
CA GLU A 26 11.17 15.01 18.12
C GLU A 26 11.26 15.48 19.57
N GLY A 27 12.17 14.88 20.33
CA GLY A 27 12.44 15.24 21.74
C GLY A 27 11.41 14.71 22.77
N LEU A 28 10.41 13.94 22.35
CA LEU A 28 9.47 13.28 23.28
C LEU A 28 9.90 11.85 23.61
N ASP A 29 9.70 11.44 24.86
CA ASP A 29 9.78 10.03 25.24
C ASP A 29 8.64 9.19 24.66
N GLU A 30 8.84 7.87 24.60
CA GLU A 30 7.89 6.90 24.01
C GLU A 30 6.50 7.00 24.64
N GLU A 31 6.42 7.17 25.96
CA GLU A 31 5.16 7.22 26.69
C GLU A 31 4.34 8.46 26.28
N ASN A 32 4.99 9.60 26.11
CA ASN A 32 4.36 10.84 25.68
C ASN A 32 3.96 10.80 24.21
N GLN A 33 4.75 10.15 23.34
CA GLN A 33 4.37 9.94 21.94
C GLN A 33 3.13 9.04 21.85
N ALA A 34 3.14 7.89 22.52
CA ALA A 34 2.01 6.96 22.56
C ALA A 34 0.75 7.62 23.15
N LYS A 35 0.89 8.38 24.25
CA LYS A 35 -0.23 9.11 24.87
C LYS A 35 -0.91 10.10 23.92
N ARG A 36 -0.16 10.73 23.01
CA ARG A 36 -0.70 11.70 22.04
C ARG A 36 -1.54 11.02 20.97
N LEU A 37 -1.14 9.81 20.54
CA LEU A 37 -1.74 9.14 19.39
C LEU A 37 -2.76 8.06 19.76
N ARG A 38 -2.81 7.62 21.03
CA ARG A 38 -3.69 6.53 21.52
C ARG A 38 -5.20 6.73 21.33
N ARG A 39 -5.65 7.94 21.00
CA ARG A 39 -7.07 8.25 20.77
C ARG A 39 -7.39 8.53 19.31
N LEU A 40 -6.36 8.70 18.49
CA LEU A 40 -6.52 9.05 17.09
C LEU A 40 -7.07 7.84 16.34
N LYS A 41 -8.26 8.00 15.77
CA LYS A 41 -9.02 6.98 15.04
C LYS A 41 -8.96 7.20 13.54
N GLU A 42 -8.91 8.46 13.11
CA GLU A 42 -9.00 8.82 11.70
C GLU A 42 -7.99 9.92 11.39
N ILE A 43 -7.25 9.75 10.29
CA ILE A 43 -6.38 10.75 9.69
C ILE A 43 -6.83 10.92 8.24
N GLU A 44 -7.12 12.16 7.87
CA GLU A 44 -7.44 12.56 6.50
C GLU A 44 -6.55 13.74 6.13
N LEU A 45 -5.71 13.54 5.12
CA LEU A 45 -4.77 14.52 4.62
C LEU A 45 -5.08 14.76 3.15
N TYR A 46 -5.34 16.01 2.74
CA TYR A 46 -5.65 16.31 1.34
C TYR A 46 -4.97 17.59 0.84
N ASP A 47 -4.38 17.59 -0.35
CA ASP A 47 -3.75 18.79 -0.94
C ASP A 47 -2.73 19.45 0.02
N LEU A 48 -1.70 18.67 0.36
CA LEU A 48 -0.58 19.10 1.20
C LEU A 48 0.73 19.06 0.38
N PRO A 49 0.98 20.06 -0.48
CA PRO A 49 2.13 20.03 -1.39
C PRO A 49 3.47 20.14 -0.66
N GLY A 50 3.51 20.53 0.62
CA GLY A 50 4.75 20.52 1.41
C GLY A 50 5.06 19.17 2.05
N LEU A 51 4.08 18.27 2.15
CA LEU A 51 4.16 17.06 2.95
C LEU A 51 5.09 16.03 2.31
N THR A 52 6.17 15.69 3.00
CA THR A 52 7.12 14.66 2.53
C THR A 52 6.96 13.34 3.25
N HIS A 53 6.45 13.37 4.49
CA HIS A 53 6.20 12.20 5.33
C HIS A 53 5.21 12.59 6.43
N LEU A 54 4.40 11.65 6.89
CA LEU A 54 3.47 11.95 8.00
C LEU A 54 4.24 12.15 9.31
N TRP A 55 5.35 11.42 9.49
CA TRP A 55 6.21 11.47 10.67
C TRP A 55 7.62 10.96 10.35
N LYS A 56 8.62 11.56 11.00
CA LYS A 56 10.05 11.25 10.82
C LYS A 56 10.51 10.20 11.82
N GLU A 57 11.40 9.32 11.38
CA GLU A 57 11.94 8.25 12.22
C GLU A 57 12.90 8.81 13.27
N ASN A 58 12.54 8.69 14.56
CA ASN A 58 13.30 9.21 15.68
C ASN A 58 14.00 8.08 16.46
N SER A 59 15.01 7.43 15.87
CA SER A 59 16.08 6.65 16.54
C SER A 59 15.76 5.51 17.56
N LYS A 60 14.51 5.23 18.00
CA LYS A 60 14.10 4.12 18.91
C LYS A 60 12.62 3.71 18.70
N PRO A 61 12.17 2.50 19.14
CA PRO A 61 11.31 1.66 18.31
C PRO A 61 9.83 2.05 18.33
N GLY A 62 9.26 1.98 17.12
CA GLY A 62 7.89 1.66 16.76
C GLY A 62 6.76 2.35 17.51
N LEU A 63 6.21 3.39 16.88
CA LEU A 63 4.91 3.92 17.28
C LEU A 63 3.83 2.88 17.01
N ASP A 64 3.03 2.60 18.02
CA ASP A 64 1.89 1.71 17.87
C ASP A 64 0.61 2.54 17.77
N LEU A 65 0.04 2.59 16.56
CA LEU A 65 -1.17 3.34 16.25
C LEU A 65 -2.40 2.46 16.43
N GLN A 66 -2.50 1.76 17.57
CA GLN A 66 -3.58 0.81 17.84
C GLN A 66 -4.98 1.44 17.80
N SER A 67 -5.15 2.74 17.97
CA SER A 67 -6.47 3.35 17.90
C SER A 67 -6.91 3.68 16.47
N LEU A 68 -5.96 3.78 15.53
CA LEU A 68 -6.22 4.25 14.18
C LEU A 68 -6.98 3.21 13.37
N LYS A 69 -8.03 3.67 12.69
CA LYS A 69 -9.00 2.87 11.92
C LYS A 69 -9.06 3.29 10.46
N SER A 70 -8.92 4.59 10.17
CA SER A 70 -8.82 5.11 8.81
C SER A 70 -7.59 5.99 8.65
N LEU A 71 -6.87 5.80 7.55
CA LEU A 71 -5.79 6.66 7.10
C LEU A 71 -6.00 6.96 5.61
N GLU A 72 -6.28 8.22 5.31
CA GLU A 72 -6.58 8.70 3.97
C GLU A 72 -5.61 9.84 3.63
N VAL A 73 -4.88 9.71 2.52
CA VAL A 73 -3.89 10.68 2.05
C VAL A 73 -4.09 10.94 0.56
N LEU A 74 -4.57 12.13 0.23
CA LEU A 74 -5.03 12.51 -1.09
C LEU A 74 -4.25 13.72 -1.59
N ASP A 75 -3.87 13.75 -2.87
CA ASP A 75 -3.26 14.91 -3.54
C ASP A 75 -2.02 15.46 -2.78
N CYS A 76 -1.20 14.57 -2.23
CA CYS A 76 0.04 14.91 -1.52
C CYS A 76 1.25 14.58 -2.42
N GLU A 77 1.40 15.36 -3.49
CA GLU A 77 2.38 15.20 -4.58
C GLU A 77 3.82 14.90 -4.13
N ASN A 78 4.29 15.57 -3.06
CA ASN A 78 5.66 15.46 -2.56
C ASN A 78 5.85 14.39 -1.48
N LEU A 79 4.83 13.56 -1.20
CA LEU A 79 4.92 12.49 -0.20
C LEU A 79 5.91 11.42 -0.68
N ILE A 80 7.01 11.25 0.05
CA ILE A 80 8.08 10.29 -0.29
C ILE A 80 7.86 8.95 0.41
N ASN A 81 7.38 9.00 1.66
CA ASN A 81 7.05 7.82 2.47
C ASN A 81 5.79 8.10 3.26
N LEU A 82 4.88 7.12 3.33
CA LEU A 82 3.70 7.25 4.20
C LEU A 82 4.13 7.25 5.68
N VAL A 83 4.92 6.24 6.06
CA VAL A 83 5.26 5.91 7.43
C VAL A 83 6.64 5.22 7.52
N PRO A 84 7.47 5.51 8.54
CA PRO A 84 8.62 4.67 8.89
C PRO A 84 8.25 3.20 9.14
N SER A 85 9.22 2.31 8.88
CA SER A 85 9.05 0.85 8.95
C SER A 85 8.71 0.33 10.36
N SER A 86 8.95 1.16 11.37
CA SER A 86 8.72 0.83 12.77
C SER A 86 7.26 0.98 13.21
N VAL A 87 6.38 1.62 12.44
CA VAL A 87 4.96 1.71 12.85
C VAL A 87 4.21 0.42 12.78
N SER A 88 3.28 0.28 13.71
CA SER A 88 2.27 -0.76 13.72
C SER A 88 0.86 -0.19 13.59
N PHE A 89 0.05 -0.80 12.73
CA PHE A 89 -1.34 -0.46 12.46
C PHE A 89 -2.29 -1.62 12.83
N GLN A 90 -2.37 -1.94 14.13
CA GLN A 90 -3.09 -3.13 14.62
C GLN A 90 -4.63 -3.09 14.44
N ASN A 91 -5.21 -1.91 14.22
CA ASN A 91 -6.66 -1.74 14.09
C ASN A 91 -7.09 -0.96 12.85
N LEU A 92 -6.16 -0.68 11.92
CA LEU A 92 -6.47 0.03 10.69
C LEU A 92 -7.41 -0.84 9.85
N ALA A 93 -8.54 -0.26 9.44
CA ALA A 93 -9.56 -0.91 8.63
C ALA A 93 -9.55 -0.38 7.19
N THR A 94 -9.19 0.89 7.00
CA THR A 94 -9.08 1.52 5.68
C THR A 94 -7.73 2.21 5.55
N LEU A 95 -7.07 1.97 4.42
CA LEU A 95 -5.90 2.70 3.95
C LEU A 95 -6.17 3.15 2.52
N ASP A 96 -6.25 4.47 2.31
CA ASP A 96 -6.50 5.09 1.01
C ASP A 96 -5.42 6.12 0.71
N VAL A 97 -4.66 5.91 -0.37
CA VAL A 97 -3.58 6.81 -0.79
C VAL A 97 -3.72 7.12 -2.27
N GLN A 98 -4.11 8.36 -2.58
CA GLN A 98 -4.38 8.82 -3.95
C GLN A 98 -3.50 10.02 -4.31
N SER A 99 -3.11 10.10 -5.58
CA SER A 99 -2.41 11.26 -6.15
C SER A 99 -1.16 11.68 -5.36
N CYS A 100 -0.36 10.71 -4.91
CA CYS A 100 0.88 10.94 -4.15
C CYS A 100 2.09 10.71 -5.07
N GLY A 101 2.33 11.66 -5.98
CA GLY A 101 3.23 11.51 -7.13
C GLY A 101 4.67 11.07 -6.83
N SER A 102 5.25 11.46 -5.70
CA SER A 102 6.64 11.15 -5.31
C SER A 102 6.81 9.80 -4.58
N LEU A 103 5.71 9.11 -4.26
CA LEU A 103 5.73 7.90 -3.44
C LEU A 103 6.20 6.70 -4.27
N ARG A 104 7.37 6.14 -3.93
CA ARG A 104 7.94 4.97 -4.65
C ARG A 104 7.42 3.63 -4.14
N SER A 105 7.15 3.55 -2.84
CA SER A 105 6.49 2.42 -2.19
C SER A 105 5.60 2.91 -1.05
N LEU A 106 4.53 2.18 -0.77
CA LEU A 106 3.53 2.61 0.22
C LEU A 106 4.00 2.31 1.66
N ILE A 107 4.44 1.08 1.91
CA ILE A 107 4.77 0.57 3.25
C ILE A 107 5.92 -0.44 3.22
N SER A 108 6.58 -0.61 4.36
CA SER A 108 7.55 -1.69 4.56
C SER A 108 6.87 -3.05 4.82
N PRO A 109 7.60 -4.17 4.70
CA PRO A 109 7.12 -5.49 5.11
C PRO A 109 6.68 -5.55 6.58
N SER A 110 7.38 -4.83 7.46
CA SER A 110 7.05 -4.77 8.90
C SER A 110 5.71 -4.07 9.15
N VAL A 111 5.45 -2.96 8.44
CA VAL A 111 4.15 -2.27 8.50
C VAL A 111 3.07 -3.17 7.90
N ALA A 112 3.34 -3.82 6.75
CA ALA A 112 2.40 -4.74 6.12
C ALA A 112 1.95 -5.87 7.07
N LYS A 113 2.87 -6.48 7.82
CA LYS A 113 2.57 -7.50 8.84
C LYS A 113 1.65 -7.01 9.96
N SER A 114 1.62 -5.71 10.24
CA SER A 114 0.76 -5.15 11.28
C SER A 114 -0.69 -4.93 10.84
N LEU A 115 -0.98 -4.94 9.53
CA LEU A 115 -2.28 -4.61 8.94
C LEU A 115 -3.30 -5.75 9.06
N VAL A 116 -3.35 -6.43 10.20
CA VAL A 116 -4.15 -7.65 10.44
C VAL A 116 -5.67 -7.41 10.44
N LYS A 117 -6.12 -6.16 10.56
CA LYS A 117 -7.55 -5.77 10.51
C LYS A 117 -7.93 -4.97 9.28
N LEU A 118 -6.99 -4.73 8.35
CA LEU A 118 -7.26 -3.95 7.16
C LEU A 118 -8.33 -4.64 6.32
N LYS A 119 -9.35 -3.90 5.91
CA LYS A 119 -10.48 -4.36 5.09
C LYS A 119 -10.44 -3.80 3.68
N THR A 120 -9.97 -2.57 3.55
CA THR A 120 -9.93 -1.83 2.30
C THR A 120 -8.55 -1.22 2.10
N LEU A 121 -7.93 -1.52 0.96
CA LEU A 121 -6.70 -0.89 0.49
C LEU A 121 -6.99 -0.24 -0.87
N LYS A 122 -6.78 1.07 -0.96
CA LYS A 122 -6.93 1.83 -2.20
C LYS A 122 -5.66 2.62 -2.47
N ILE A 123 -5.15 2.49 -3.67
CA ILE A 123 -3.95 3.19 -4.11
C ILE A 123 -4.18 3.68 -5.52
N GLY A 124 -3.91 4.96 -5.78
CA GLY A 124 -3.97 5.44 -7.15
C GLY A 124 -3.33 6.77 -7.46
N GLY A 125 -3.22 7.07 -8.75
CA GLY A 125 -2.69 8.34 -9.28
C GLY A 125 -1.26 8.66 -8.83
N SER A 126 -0.46 7.66 -8.46
CA SER A 126 0.87 7.86 -7.87
C SER A 126 1.97 7.46 -8.85
N ASP A 127 2.44 8.44 -9.63
CA ASP A 127 3.29 8.23 -10.81
C ASP A 127 4.61 7.52 -10.50
N MET A 128 5.30 7.82 -9.40
CA MET A 128 6.60 7.20 -9.09
C MET A 128 6.50 5.83 -8.41
N MET A 129 5.29 5.33 -8.12
CA MET A 129 5.14 4.08 -7.38
C MET A 129 5.60 2.89 -8.21
N GLU A 130 6.57 2.13 -7.68
CA GLU A 130 7.16 0.96 -8.34
C GLU A 130 6.65 -0.34 -7.72
N GLU A 131 6.35 -0.34 -6.41
CA GLU A 131 5.80 -1.45 -5.64
C GLU A 131 4.92 -0.95 -4.46
N VAL A 132 4.00 -1.76 -3.95
CA VAL A 132 3.16 -1.39 -2.80
C VAL A 132 3.88 -1.66 -1.48
N VAL A 133 4.38 -2.89 -1.31
CA VAL A 133 5.20 -3.29 -0.17
C VAL A 133 6.66 -3.30 -0.59
N ALA A 134 7.48 -2.50 0.09
CA ALA A 134 8.89 -2.34 -0.23
C ALA A 134 9.69 -3.65 -0.11
N SER A 135 10.63 -3.87 -1.02
CA SER A 135 11.57 -4.99 -0.95
C SER A 135 12.78 -4.63 -0.08
N GLU A 136 12.90 -5.29 1.07
CA GLU A 136 14.03 -5.12 2.01
C GLU A 136 15.00 -6.33 1.98
N GLY A 137 15.06 -7.05 0.85
CA GLY A 137 15.90 -8.25 0.71
C GLY A 137 15.33 -9.51 1.36
N GLY A 138 14.00 -9.58 1.50
CA GLY A 138 13.32 -10.74 2.10
C GLY A 138 13.49 -12.04 1.31
N GLU A 139 13.62 -13.14 2.05
CA GLU A 139 13.66 -14.51 1.51
C GLU A 139 12.25 -15.11 1.34
N ALA A 140 12.11 -16.07 0.41
CA ALA A 140 10.90 -16.84 0.06
C ALA A 140 10.20 -17.60 1.21
N THR A 141 10.63 -17.40 2.46
CA THR A 141 10.08 -18.02 3.67
C THR A 141 9.28 -17.04 4.54
N TYR A 142 9.38 -15.73 4.30
CA TYR A 142 8.69 -14.73 5.11
C TYR A 142 7.24 -14.54 4.62
N GLU A 143 6.29 -14.96 5.45
CA GLU A 143 4.86 -14.78 5.18
C GLU A 143 4.33 -13.41 5.66
N ILE A 144 3.49 -12.80 4.83
CA ILE A 144 2.71 -11.61 5.14
C ILE A 144 1.23 -11.91 4.83
N THR A 145 0.40 -11.89 5.88
CA THR A 145 -1.02 -12.25 5.77
C THR A 145 -1.92 -11.04 6.03
N PHE A 146 -2.76 -10.70 5.04
CA PHE A 146 -3.80 -9.68 5.18
C PHE A 146 -5.14 -10.35 5.52
N TYR A 147 -5.31 -10.73 6.79
CA TYR A 147 -6.41 -11.59 7.25
C TYR A 147 -7.82 -11.09 6.91
N LYS A 148 -8.02 -9.77 6.92
CA LYS A 148 -9.35 -9.14 6.79
C LYS A 148 -9.52 -8.34 5.52
N LEU A 149 -8.52 -8.30 4.64
CA LEU A 149 -8.59 -7.49 3.44
C LEU A 149 -9.63 -8.09 2.51
N GLN A 150 -10.67 -7.32 2.18
CA GLN A 150 -11.79 -7.72 1.35
C GLN A 150 -11.77 -7.02 0.00
N HIS A 151 -11.29 -5.77 -0.03
CA HIS A 151 -11.28 -4.91 -1.20
C HIS A 151 -9.88 -4.32 -1.42
N MET A 152 -9.34 -4.52 -2.63
CA MET A 152 -8.08 -3.94 -3.07
C MET A 152 -8.29 -3.20 -4.40
N GLU A 153 -7.85 -1.95 -4.47
CA GLU A 153 -7.88 -1.13 -5.68
C GLU A 153 -6.47 -0.57 -5.96
N LEU A 154 -5.98 -0.79 -7.19
CA LEU A 154 -4.72 -0.27 -7.72
C LEU A 154 -5.06 0.47 -9.02
N LEU A 155 -5.09 1.80 -9.00
CA LEU A 155 -5.68 2.61 -10.07
C LEU A 155 -4.71 3.68 -10.60
N TYR A 156 -4.49 3.79 -11.90
CA TYR A 156 -3.67 4.84 -12.50
C TYR A 156 -2.26 4.89 -11.90
N LEU A 157 -1.55 3.76 -11.96
CA LEU A 157 -0.18 3.60 -11.42
C LEU A 157 0.79 3.24 -12.56
N PRO A 158 1.26 4.23 -13.34
CA PRO A 158 1.98 3.99 -14.60
C PRO A 158 3.35 3.31 -14.43
N ASN A 159 3.96 3.38 -13.24
CA ASN A 159 5.24 2.74 -12.94
C ASN A 159 5.16 1.50 -12.05
N LEU A 160 3.96 1.10 -11.60
CA LEU A 160 3.81 -0.05 -10.72
C LEU A 160 4.19 -1.32 -11.47
N THR A 161 5.15 -2.06 -10.94
CA THR A 161 5.66 -3.31 -11.56
C THR A 161 5.06 -4.56 -10.92
N SER A 162 4.83 -4.52 -9.60
CA SER A 162 4.22 -5.59 -8.81
C SER A 162 3.70 -5.04 -7.48
N PHE A 163 2.95 -5.84 -6.72
CA PHE A 163 2.59 -5.49 -5.34
C PHE A 163 3.82 -5.47 -4.41
N SER A 164 4.79 -6.34 -4.69
CA SER A 164 6.10 -6.38 -4.03
C SER A 164 7.10 -7.04 -4.98
N SER A 165 8.30 -6.49 -5.09
CA SER A 165 9.42 -7.14 -5.79
C SER A 165 10.22 -8.10 -4.89
N GLY A 166 10.00 -8.05 -3.57
CA GLY A 166 10.63 -8.93 -2.60
C GLY A 166 10.08 -10.36 -2.60
N GLY A 167 10.87 -11.31 -2.12
CA GLY A 167 10.52 -12.72 -2.04
C GLY A 167 9.56 -13.06 -0.91
N TYR A 168 8.50 -12.29 -0.67
CA TYR A 168 7.56 -12.55 0.44
C TYR A 168 6.40 -13.45 -0.02
N ILE A 169 6.01 -14.41 0.82
CA ILE A 169 4.77 -15.17 0.61
C ILE A 169 3.60 -14.29 1.07
N PHE A 170 2.65 -14.04 0.18
CA PHE A 170 1.45 -13.27 0.52
C PHE A 170 0.21 -14.16 0.64
N SER A 171 -0.58 -13.90 1.68
CA SER A 171 -1.85 -14.61 1.91
C SER A 171 -2.97 -13.60 2.15
N PHE A 172 -4.03 -13.71 1.34
CA PHE A 172 -5.23 -12.86 1.41
C PHE A 172 -6.49 -13.72 1.57
N PRO A 173 -6.71 -14.32 2.76
CA PRO A 173 -7.77 -15.30 2.97
C PRO A 173 -9.20 -14.76 2.88
N SER A 174 -9.37 -13.43 2.91
CA SER A 174 -10.68 -12.76 2.86
C SER A 174 -10.89 -11.88 1.62
N LEU A 175 -9.94 -11.86 0.67
CA LEU A 175 -10.00 -10.96 -0.47
C LEU A 175 -11.09 -11.42 -1.43
N GLU A 176 -12.09 -10.57 -1.64
CA GLU A 176 -13.28 -10.85 -2.43
C GLU A 176 -13.30 -10.01 -3.72
N GLN A 177 -12.73 -8.80 -3.66
CA GLN A 177 -12.72 -7.87 -4.79
C GLN A 177 -11.33 -7.27 -4.99
N MET A 178 -10.85 -7.36 -6.22
CA MET A 178 -9.62 -6.72 -6.66
C MET A 178 -9.88 -5.99 -7.97
N LEU A 179 -9.52 -4.71 -8.01
CA LEU A 179 -9.57 -3.87 -9.20
C LEU A 179 -8.17 -3.35 -9.50
N VAL A 180 -7.74 -3.54 -10.73
CA VAL A 180 -6.50 -2.98 -11.28
C VAL A 180 -6.85 -2.20 -12.53
N GLU A 181 -6.54 -0.92 -12.59
CA GLU A 181 -6.91 -0.08 -13.73
C GLU A 181 -5.74 0.83 -14.08
N GLU A 182 -5.39 0.95 -15.36
CA GLU A 182 -4.32 1.83 -15.83
C GLU A 182 -2.97 1.62 -15.07
N CYS A 183 -2.56 0.36 -14.91
CA CYS A 183 -1.26 -0.05 -14.35
C CYS A 183 -0.39 -0.76 -15.41
N PRO A 184 0.00 -0.10 -16.52
CA PRO A 184 0.54 -0.75 -17.73
C PRO A 184 1.85 -1.53 -17.54
N LYS A 185 2.63 -1.26 -16.49
CA LYS A 185 3.88 -1.98 -16.20
C LYS A 185 3.70 -3.19 -15.27
N MET A 186 2.52 -3.38 -14.70
CA MET A 186 2.28 -4.45 -13.73
C MET A 186 2.11 -5.77 -14.48
N LYS A 187 3.15 -6.60 -14.51
CA LYS A 187 3.12 -7.90 -15.22
C LYS A 187 2.76 -9.08 -14.32
N MET A 188 2.86 -8.91 -13.01
CA MET A 188 2.60 -9.92 -12.00
C MET A 188 2.29 -9.27 -10.65
N PHE A 189 1.71 -10.02 -9.71
CA PHE A 189 1.46 -9.56 -8.35
C PHE A 189 2.71 -9.60 -7.45
N SER A 190 3.40 -10.73 -7.39
CA SER A 190 4.59 -10.95 -6.56
C SER A 190 5.43 -12.11 -7.15
N PRO A 191 6.77 -12.04 -7.12
CA PRO A 191 7.62 -13.14 -7.60
C PRO A 191 7.54 -14.41 -6.75
N SER A 192 6.95 -14.34 -5.55
CA SER A 192 6.76 -15.46 -4.64
C SER A 192 5.30 -15.90 -4.57
N LEU A 193 5.02 -16.95 -3.79
CA LEU A 193 3.67 -17.53 -3.67
C LEU A 193 2.65 -16.49 -3.18
N VAL A 194 1.50 -16.44 -3.86
CA VAL A 194 0.35 -15.62 -3.46
C VAL A 194 -0.88 -16.52 -3.32
N THR A 195 -1.58 -16.43 -2.20
CA THR A 195 -2.78 -17.25 -1.93
C THR A 195 -4.01 -16.37 -1.73
N THR A 196 -5.02 -16.54 -2.58
CA THR A 196 -6.27 -15.76 -2.58
C THR A 196 -7.51 -16.67 -2.67
N PRO A 197 -7.80 -17.49 -1.63
CA PRO A 197 -8.76 -18.59 -1.72
C PRO A 197 -10.23 -18.18 -1.89
N ARG A 198 -10.54 -16.89 -1.76
CA ARG A 198 -11.89 -16.33 -1.92
C ARG A 198 -12.02 -15.38 -3.11
N LEU A 199 -10.91 -15.11 -3.82
CA LEU A 199 -10.93 -14.21 -4.95
C LEU A 199 -11.35 -15.00 -6.18
N GLU A 200 -12.61 -14.85 -6.59
CA GLU A 200 -13.14 -15.56 -7.76
C GLU A 200 -12.88 -14.82 -9.06
N ARG A 201 -12.83 -13.48 -9.01
CA ARG A 201 -12.71 -12.61 -10.19
C ARG A 201 -11.88 -11.37 -9.84
N ILE A 202 -11.12 -10.88 -10.80
CA ILE A 202 -10.46 -9.57 -10.75
C ILE A 202 -11.03 -8.67 -11.83
N LYS A 203 -11.13 -7.37 -11.55
CA LYS A 203 -11.46 -6.36 -12.55
C LYS A 203 -10.18 -5.75 -13.07
N VAL A 204 -10.01 -5.74 -14.39
CA VAL A 204 -8.86 -5.11 -15.05
C VAL A 204 -9.37 -4.16 -16.11
N GLY A 205 -9.33 -2.85 -15.82
CA GLY A 205 -10.10 -1.87 -16.58
C GLY A 205 -11.60 -2.17 -16.54
N ASP A 206 -12.26 -2.13 -17.70
CA ASP A 206 -13.68 -2.46 -17.85
C ASP A 206 -13.98 -3.97 -17.86
N ASP A 207 -12.95 -4.81 -17.93
CA ASP A 207 -13.08 -6.26 -18.08
C ASP A 207 -13.01 -7.01 -16.74
N GLU A 208 -13.72 -8.15 -16.65
CA GLU A 208 -13.66 -9.04 -15.49
C GLU A 208 -13.04 -10.40 -15.83
N TRP A 209 -11.97 -10.75 -15.14
CA TRP A 209 -11.16 -11.95 -15.36
C TRP A 209 -11.35 -12.96 -14.24
N PRO A 210 -11.65 -14.24 -14.53
CA PRO A 210 -11.77 -15.26 -13.50
C PRO A 210 -10.39 -15.59 -12.91
N CYS A 211 -10.30 -15.67 -11.59
CA CYS A 211 -9.10 -16.08 -10.87
C CYS A 211 -9.18 -17.59 -10.57
N GLN A 212 -8.79 -18.43 -11.55
CA GLN A 212 -8.97 -19.89 -11.47
C GLN A 212 -7.78 -20.63 -10.81
N ASP A 213 -6.56 -20.14 -11.03
CA ASP A 213 -5.33 -20.77 -10.57
C ASP A 213 -4.59 -19.85 -9.59
N ASP A 214 -3.59 -19.12 -10.11
CA ASP A 214 -2.73 -18.23 -9.38
C ASP A 214 -2.97 -16.77 -9.81
N LEU A 215 -2.87 -15.84 -8.85
CA LEU A 215 -3.13 -14.43 -9.09
C LEU A 215 -2.13 -13.82 -10.08
N ASN A 216 -0.85 -14.23 -10.07
CA ASN A 216 0.13 -13.73 -11.03
C ASN A 216 -0.27 -14.10 -12.46
N THR A 217 -0.68 -15.35 -12.67
CA THR A 217 -1.12 -15.83 -13.99
C THR A 217 -2.35 -15.06 -14.48
N THR A 218 -3.31 -14.80 -13.58
CA THR A 218 -4.52 -14.04 -13.92
C THR A 218 -4.19 -12.60 -14.31
N ILE A 219 -3.33 -11.92 -13.54
CA ILE A 219 -2.84 -10.57 -13.86
C ILE A 219 -2.10 -10.57 -15.20
N HIS A 220 -1.14 -11.47 -15.38
CA HIS A 220 -0.36 -11.56 -16.61
C HIS A 220 -1.24 -11.71 -17.86
N ASN A 221 -2.19 -12.67 -17.81
CA ASN A 221 -3.12 -12.90 -18.92
C ASN A 221 -4.05 -11.71 -19.17
N SER A 222 -4.52 -11.04 -18.11
CA SER A 222 -5.38 -9.87 -18.27
C SER A 222 -4.68 -8.73 -19.02
N PHE A 223 -3.41 -8.45 -18.71
CA PHE A 223 -2.64 -7.40 -19.38
C PHE A 223 -2.24 -7.76 -20.82
N ILE A 224 -1.90 -9.03 -21.10
CA ILE A 224 -1.64 -9.49 -22.48
C ILE A 224 -2.88 -9.30 -23.35
N ASN A 225 -4.06 -9.66 -22.83
CA ASN A 225 -5.29 -9.64 -23.60
C ASN A 225 -5.89 -8.22 -23.71
N ALA A 226 -5.79 -7.39 -22.67
CA ALA A 226 -6.29 -6.02 -22.67
C ALA A 226 -5.47 -5.08 -23.58
N HIS A 227 -4.17 -5.31 -23.72
CA HIS A 227 -3.28 -4.46 -24.54
C HIS A 227 -2.89 -5.04 -25.89
N GLY A 228 -3.36 -6.24 -26.24
CA GLY A 228 -3.08 -6.92 -27.50
C GLY A 228 -1.65 -7.45 -27.60
N ASN A 229 -1.53 -8.69 -28.06
CA ASN A 229 -0.29 -9.39 -28.45
C ASN A 229 0.92 -8.47 -28.72
N VAL A 230 1.81 -8.34 -27.73
CA VAL A 230 3.21 -8.00 -27.94
C VAL A 230 4.05 -8.98 -27.13
N GLU A 231 3.97 -10.26 -27.50
CA GLU A 231 5.03 -11.29 -27.45
C GLU A 231 4.42 -12.66 -27.74
N ALA A 232 4.00 -12.85 -28.99
CA ALA A 232 3.97 -14.18 -29.57
C ALA A 232 5.35 -14.47 -30.19
N GLU A 233 6.36 -14.70 -29.35
CA GLU A 233 7.52 -15.51 -29.73
C GLU A 233 7.53 -16.77 -28.85
N ILE A 234 6.63 -17.68 -29.20
CA ILE A 234 6.76 -19.08 -28.83
C ILE A 234 7.96 -19.64 -29.61
N VAL A 235 8.94 -20.07 -28.83
CA VAL A 235 9.91 -21.12 -29.12
C VAL A 235 9.33 -22.17 -30.08
N GLU A 236 9.88 -22.31 -31.30
CA GLU A 236 10.17 -23.62 -31.88
C GLU A 236 11.01 -23.57 -33.19
N LEU A 237 11.92 -24.55 -33.29
CA LEU A 237 12.64 -25.06 -34.47
C LEU A 237 13.99 -24.42 -34.85
N GLY A 238 15.03 -25.03 -34.28
CA GLY A 238 16.40 -24.98 -34.79
C GLY A 238 17.24 -26.19 -34.34
N ALA A 239 16.64 -27.38 -34.24
CA ALA A 239 17.41 -28.61 -34.35
C ALA A 239 17.69 -28.83 -35.85
N GLY A 240 18.93 -28.59 -36.24
CA GLY A 240 19.51 -28.88 -37.55
C GLY A 240 21.01 -29.03 -37.40
#